data_AF-A0A4Y8KGN3-F1
#
_entry.id   AF-A0A4Y8KGN3-F1
#
_cell.length_a   1.000
_cell.length_b   1.000
_cell.length_c   1.000
_cell.angle_alpha   90.00
_cell.angle_beta   90.00
_cell.angle_gamma   90.00
#
_symmetry.space_group_name_H-M   'P 1'
#
loop_
_entity.id
_entity.type
_entity.pdbx_description
1 polymer ?
#
loop_
_entity_poly.entity_id
_entity_poly.type
_entity_poly.pdbx_seq_one_letter_code
_entity_poly.pdbx_strand_id
1 'polypeptide(L)'
;MWAFERANARLREELAELEERTRRRDILFDDEAVFDFYQRRIPAEVSSTKSFEGWWRTARFDTPDLLTMTADALVAEDSPEIDEGLFPPSWQQGDQRLNLGYRFEPGEEDDGVTVRIPLALLARLSPNGFDWQVPGLRAELVTAMIKSLPKSIRRNVVPAADWAARLLGELPGEPGIVEALPTAVPEASFAETLAVLIQKLTYVPVSMRDFELDRIPAHLRMTFVVTDERGRTVAADKDLADLQRRLGTRVRESVAKATSAAAPSNAIERGGLTTWDLGELPRFLDTKQGDNTIRGYPTLVDDGASVSIRMMSTELEQARALPRGVRRLLLLATPSPAAYVQQHLTAAEKLSLATSPYKTTQALFEDCLAAAVDDVLFRVRPDGQVFMKAEFDTIRDRVSGVVMDSMFETVGLVARILTAQRLADKALKAATSMALLPGISDARQQLTALVYPGFVSETGLAQLRHLPRYLGGITARVPKLVDNPSRDRVWMNETQAATTRFENAGGTMPLQADAAASVLRARWMIEELRISLFAQELRAAEPVSLQRIQKALAG
;
A
#
# COMPACT_ATOMS: atom_id res chain seq x y z
N MET A 1 -0.97 -54.77 -6.24
CA MET A 1 -1.00 -53.77 -7.32
C MET A 1 0.16 -54.04 -8.27
N TRP A 2 -0.15 -54.39 -9.51
CA TRP A 2 0.80 -54.71 -10.57
C TRP A 2 1.54 -53.46 -11.07
N ALA A 3 2.62 -53.62 -11.83
CA ALA A 3 3.40 -52.49 -12.35
C ALA A 3 2.60 -51.64 -13.35
N PHE A 4 1.86 -52.27 -14.27
CA PHE A 4 1.01 -51.58 -15.24
C PHE A 4 -0.11 -50.78 -14.55
N GLU A 5 -0.69 -51.26 -13.45
CA GLU A 5 -1.74 -50.53 -12.71
C GLU A 5 -1.22 -49.19 -12.18
N ARG A 6 0.02 -49.15 -11.65
CA ARG A 6 0.65 -47.91 -11.20
C ARG A 6 0.96 -46.96 -12.36
N ALA A 7 1.44 -47.51 -13.48
CA ALA A 7 1.73 -46.72 -14.68
C ALA A 7 0.46 -46.09 -15.25
N ASN A 8 -0.63 -46.87 -15.36
CA ASN A 8 -1.90 -46.38 -15.89
C ASN A 8 -2.58 -45.38 -14.96
N ALA A 9 -2.51 -45.61 -13.64
CA ALA A 9 -3.01 -44.63 -12.67
C ALA A 9 -2.28 -43.29 -12.78
N ARG A 10 -0.94 -43.33 -12.94
CA ARG A 10 -0.13 -42.13 -13.16
C ARG A 10 -0.46 -41.44 -14.48
N LEU A 11 -0.62 -42.18 -15.58
CA LEU A 11 -1.03 -41.60 -16.86
C LEU A 11 -2.40 -40.90 -16.76
N ARG A 12 -3.37 -41.51 -16.06
CA ARG A 12 -4.69 -40.90 -15.86
C ARG A 12 -4.62 -39.63 -15.03
N GLU A 13 -3.77 -39.59 -14.00
CA GLU A 13 -3.51 -38.38 -13.20
C GLU A 13 -2.87 -37.28 -14.05
N GLU A 14 -1.88 -37.62 -14.89
CA GLU A 14 -1.23 -36.69 -15.83
C GLU A 14 -2.23 -36.14 -16.86
N LEU A 15 -3.11 -36.97 -17.42
CA LEU A 15 -4.16 -36.54 -18.35
C LEU A 15 -5.22 -35.65 -17.67
N ALA A 16 -5.60 -35.95 -16.43
CA ALA A 16 -6.55 -35.12 -15.67
C ALA A 16 -5.98 -33.73 -15.39
N GLU A 17 -4.71 -33.66 -14.97
CA GLU A 17 -4.01 -32.40 -14.76
C GLU A 17 -3.91 -31.59 -16.07
N LEU A 18 -3.74 -32.28 -17.20
CA LEU A 18 -3.70 -31.66 -18.52
C LEU A 18 -5.06 -31.05 -18.91
N GLU A 19 -6.17 -31.72 -18.64
CA GLU A 19 -7.52 -31.16 -18.83
C GLU A 19 -7.75 -29.90 -18.00
N GLU A 20 -7.35 -29.92 -16.73
CA GLU A 20 -7.47 -28.77 -15.83
C GLU A 20 -6.64 -27.57 -16.31
N ARG A 21 -5.39 -27.81 -16.72
CA ARG A 21 -4.47 -26.76 -17.21
C ARG A 21 -4.92 -26.18 -18.55
N THR A 22 -5.24 -27.04 -19.52
CA THR A 22 -5.59 -26.64 -20.89
C THR A 22 -7.06 -26.27 -21.08
N ARG A 23 -7.91 -26.49 -20.06
CA ARG A 23 -9.36 -26.25 -20.08
C ARG A 23 -10.07 -26.99 -21.22
N ARG A 24 -9.64 -28.22 -21.49
CA ARG A 24 -10.14 -29.10 -22.55
C ARG A 24 -10.63 -30.41 -21.93
N ARG A 25 -11.95 -30.64 -21.95
CA ARG A 25 -12.63 -31.84 -21.39
C ARG A 25 -12.63 -33.05 -22.32
N ASP A 26 -11.93 -32.94 -23.44
CA ASP A 26 -11.82 -33.96 -24.48
C ASP A 26 -10.51 -34.75 -24.41
N ILE A 27 -9.72 -34.61 -23.33
CA ILE A 27 -8.37 -35.21 -23.24
C ILE A 27 -8.32 -36.40 -22.28
N LEU A 28 -9.13 -36.37 -21.21
CA LEU A 28 -9.36 -37.52 -20.35
C LEU A 28 -10.45 -38.39 -20.98
N PHE A 29 -10.08 -39.62 -21.29
CA PHE A 29 -11.03 -40.60 -21.77
C PHE A 29 -12.07 -40.90 -20.71
N ASP A 30 -13.31 -41.11 -21.16
CA ASP A 30 -14.33 -41.68 -20.31
C ASP A 30 -13.91 -43.07 -19.80
N ASP A 31 -14.58 -43.54 -18.75
CA ASP A 31 -14.34 -44.90 -18.25
C ASP A 31 -14.65 -45.99 -19.31
N GLU A 32 -15.33 -45.64 -20.41
CA GLU A 32 -15.65 -46.52 -21.53
C GLU A 32 -14.42 -46.81 -22.41
N ALA A 33 -13.57 -45.82 -22.72
CA ALA A 33 -12.34 -46.05 -23.48
C ALA A 33 -11.30 -46.84 -22.67
N VAL A 34 -11.23 -46.59 -21.35
CA VAL A 34 -10.42 -47.37 -20.40
C VAL A 34 -10.89 -48.83 -20.39
N PHE A 35 -12.20 -49.04 -20.35
CA PHE A 35 -12.80 -50.37 -20.43
C PHE A 35 -12.46 -51.05 -21.76
N ASP A 36 -12.66 -50.38 -22.87
CA ASP A 36 -12.39 -50.87 -24.22
C ASP A 36 -10.92 -51.26 -24.42
N PHE A 37 -10.00 -50.47 -23.86
CA PHE A 37 -8.57 -50.77 -23.88
C PHE A 37 -8.29 -52.15 -23.29
N TYR A 38 -8.84 -52.43 -22.10
CA TYR A 38 -8.67 -53.72 -21.42
C TYR A 38 -9.43 -54.85 -22.12
N GLN A 39 -10.67 -54.59 -22.55
CA GLN A 39 -11.54 -55.56 -23.19
C GLN A 39 -10.94 -56.15 -24.47
N ARG A 40 -10.19 -55.34 -25.24
CA ARG A 40 -9.51 -55.81 -26.48
C ARG A 40 -8.26 -56.66 -26.22
N ARG A 41 -7.71 -56.62 -25.00
CA ARG A 41 -6.40 -57.21 -24.67
C ARG A 41 -6.49 -58.40 -23.71
N ILE A 42 -7.51 -58.41 -22.85
CA ILE A 42 -7.75 -59.50 -21.92
C ILE A 42 -8.58 -60.58 -22.63
N PRO A 43 -8.14 -61.84 -22.69
CA PRO A 43 -8.89 -62.92 -23.32
C PRO A 43 -10.26 -63.13 -22.66
N ALA A 44 -11.28 -63.44 -23.45
CA ALA A 44 -12.66 -63.64 -22.96
C ALA A 44 -12.81 -64.77 -21.91
N GLU A 45 -11.85 -65.69 -21.85
CA GLU A 45 -11.79 -66.78 -20.87
C GLU A 45 -11.43 -66.29 -19.46
N VAL A 46 -10.82 -65.11 -19.36
CA VAL A 46 -10.43 -64.48 -18.09
C VAL A 46 -11.64 -63.79 -17.46
N SER A 47 -12.30 -64.50 -16.53
CA SER A 47 -13.58 -64.08 -15.92
C SER A 47 -13.51 -63.85 -14.40
N SER A 48 -12.34 -64.06 -13.80
CA SER A 48 -12.10 -63.86 -12.36
C SER A 48 -10.70 -63.29 -12.10
N THR A 49 -10.50 -62.72 -10.92
CA THR A 49 -9.17 -62.25 -10.47
C THR A 49 -8.13 -63.37 -10.55
N LYS A 50 -8.49 -64.60 -10.15
CA LYS A 50 -7.57 -65.76 -10.17
C LYS A 50 -7.17 -66.16 -11.59
N SER A 51 -8.12 -66.19 -12.53
CA SER A 51 -7.81 -66.45 -13.94
C SER A 51 -6.97 -65.32 -14.55
N PHE A 52 -7.20 -64.07 -14.15
CA PHE A 52 -6.41 -62.92 -14.60
C PHE A 52 -4.96 -63.02 -14.13
N GLU A 53 -4.72 -63.28 -12.84
CA GLU A 53 -3.38 -63.43 -12.29
C GLU A 53 -2.62 -64.60 -12.94
N GLY A 54 -3.31 -65.71 -13.20
CA GLY A 54 -2.75 -66.87 -13.89
C GLY A 54 -2.31 -66.54 -15.32
N TRP A 55 -3.18 -65.89 -16.09
CA TRP A 55 -2.89 -65.45 -17.44
C TRP A 55 -1.78 -64.39 -17.49
N TRP A 56 -1.88 -63.34 -16.67
CA TRP A 56 -0.95 -62.22 -16.67
C TRP A 56 0.47 -62.64 -16.26
N ARG A 57 0.62 -63.63 -15.37
CA ARG A 57 1.94 -64.18 -15.01
C ARG A 57 2.70 -64.73 -16.20
N THR A 58 2.01 -65.25 -17.20
CA THR A 58 2.61 -65.78 -18.43
C THR A 58 2.71 -64.69 -19.50
N ALA A 59 1.61 -63.99 -19.79
CA ALA A 59 1.52 -63.00 -20.86
C ALA A 59 2.53 -61.84 -20.71
N ARG A 60 2.82 -61.42 -19.47
CA ARG A 60 3.79 -60.34 -19.20
C ARG A 60 5.24 -60.66 -19.60
N PHE A 61 5.60 -61.93 -19.77
CA PHE A 61 6.96 -62.30 -20.19
C PHE A 61 7.14 -62.11 -21.69
N ASP A 62 6.09 -62.38 -22.47
CA ASP A 62 6.10 -62.21 -23.92
C ASP A 62 5.77 -60.77 -24.32
N THR A 63 4.88 -60.10 -23.59
CA THR A 63 4.44 -58.73 -23.88
C THR A 63 4.26 -57.94 -22.58
N PRO A 64 5.37 -57.44 -21.99
CA PRO A 64 5.34 -56.81 -20.66
C PRO A 64 4.46 -55.56 -20.57
N ASP A 65 4.33 -54.82 -21.67
CA ASP A 65 3.56 -53.56 -21.74
C ASP A 65 2.13 -53.76 -22.28
N LEU A 66 1.67 -55.00 -22.44
CA LEU A 66 0.36 -55.30 -23.04
C LEU A 66 -0.78 -54.52 -22.35
N LEU A 67 -0.74 -54.40 -21.03
CA LEU A 67 -1.76 -53.72 -20.23
C LEU A 67 -1.35 -52.31 -19.78
N THR A 68 -0.18 -51.82 -20.21
CA THR A 68 0.29 -50.47 -19.91
C THR A 68 -0.33 -49.51 -20.93
N MET A 69 -1.11 -48.54 -20.46
CA MET A 69 -1.72 -47.50 -21.29
C MET A 69 -0.64 -46.49 -21.71
N THR A 70 -0.77 -45.98 -22.94
CA THR A 70 -0.07 -44.80 -23.43
C THR A 70 -1.10 -43.79 -23.90
N ALA A 71 -0.75 -42.51 -24.00
CA ALA A 71 -1.63 -41.48 -24.55
C ALA A 71 -2.16 -41.91 -25.93
N ASP A 72 -1.27 -42.34 -26.83
CA ASP A 72 -1.62 -42.82 -28.18
C ASP A 72 -2.55 -44.04 -28.19
N ALA A 73 -2.49 -44.91 -27.16
CA ALA A 73 -3.34 -46.10 -27.08
C ALA A 73 -4.77 -45.78 -26.62
N LEU A 74 -4.99 -44.57 -26.10
CA LEU A 74 -6.30 -44.07 -25.72
C LEU A 74 -6.81 -43.04 -26.75
N VAL A 75 -5.93 -42.33 -27.46
CA VAL A 75 -6.24 -41.16 -28.32
C VAL A 75 -6.52 -41.51 -29.79
N ALA A 76 -7.46 -40.77 -30.40
CA ALA A 76 -7.49 -40.56 -31.85
C ALA A 76 -6.60 -39.33 -32.16
N GLU A 77 -5.46 -39.57 -32.84
CA GLU A 77 -4.45 -38.62 -33.35
C GLU A 77 -4.52 -37.16 -32.84
N ASP A 78 -3.49 -36.71 -32.09
CA ASP A 78 -3.21 -35.36 -31.54
C ASP A 78 -3.51 -35.13 -30.04
N SER A 79 -2.88 -35.89 -29.14
CA SER A 79 -2.81 -35.52 -27.71
C SER A 79 -1.73 -34.43 -27.51
N PRO A 80 -2.08 -33.22 -27.03
CA PRO A 80 -1.08 -32.19 -26.73
C PRO A 80 -0.26 -32.60 -25.50
N GLU A 81 1.07 -32.52 -25.56
CA GLU A 81 1.93 -32.56 -24.36
C GLU A 81 1.69 -31.32 -23.49
N ILE A 82 1.86 -31.43 -22.16
CA ILE A 82 1.83 -30.28 -21.26
C ILE A 82 3.05 -29.40 -21.56
N ASP A 83 2.85 -28.31 -22.29
CA ASP A 83 3.86 -27.27 -22.42
C ASP A 83 3.95 -26.50 -21.08
N GLU A 84 4.93 -26.87 -20.24
CA GLU A 84 5.21 -26.17 -18.98
C GLU A 84 5.58 -24.69 -19.18
N GLY A 85 5.99 -24.29 -20.39
CA GLY A 85 6.15 -22.89 -20.75
C GLY A 85 4.82 -22.14 -20.84
N LEU A 86 3.76 -22.80 -21.31
CA LEU A 86 2.41 -22.23 -21.38
C LEU A 86 1.67 -22.30 -20.03
N PHE A 87 1.83 -23.41 -19.31
CA PHE A 87 1.16 -23.69 -18.03
C PHE A 87 2.19 -24.08 -16.95
N PRO A 88 2.97 -23.11 -16.44
CA PRO A 88 4.05 -23.41 -15.50
C PRO A 88 3.53 -23.86 -14.13
N PRO A 89 4.21 -24.79 -13.43
CA PRO A 89 3.81 -25.22 -12.09
C PRO A 89 4.05 -24.15 -11.01
N SER A 90 4.86 -23.12 -11.33
CA SER A 90 5.23 -22.06 -10.38
C SER A 90 5.32 -20.71 -11.05
N TRP A 91 5.03 -19.67 -10.28
CA TRP A 91 5.18 -18.27 -10.64
C TRP A 91 6.37 -17.65 -9.90
N GLN A 92 7.22 -16.91 -10.62
CA GLN A 92 8.33 -16.17 -10.04
C GLN A 92 7.97 -14.68 -9.94
N GLN A 93 8.06 -14.09 -8.75
CA GLN A 93 7.96 -12.64 -8.55
C GLN A 93 9.13 -12.19 -7.66
N GLY A 94 10.11 -11.51 -8.26
CA GLY A 94 11.35 -11.12 -7.56
C GLY A 94 12.08 -12.35 -7.00
N ASP A 95 12.27 -12.38 -5.69
CA ASP A 95 12.90 -13.48 -4.95
C ASP A 95 11.88 -14.52 -4.41
N GLN A 96 10.64 -14.48 -4.89
CA GLN A 96 9.57 -15.39 -4.47
C GLN A 96 9.17 -16.35 -5.60
N ARG A 97 9.14 -17.65 -5.27
CA ARG A 97 8.60 -18.73 -6.08
C ARG A 97 7.30 -19.23 -5.44
N LEU A 98 6.20 -19.04 -6.15
CA LEU A 98 4.84 -19.36 -5.70
C LEU A 98 4.29 -20.52 -6.51
N ASN A 99 3.58 -21.45 -5.88
CA ASN A 99 3.00 -22.59 -6.59
C ASN A 99 1.70 -22.18 -7.29
N LEU A 100 1.54 -22.63 -8.53
CA LEU A 100 0.31 -22.47 -9.30
C LEU A 100 -0.55 -23.73 -9.20
N GLY A 101 -1.86 -23.55 -9.13
CA GLY A 101 -2.86 -24.59 -9.31
C GLY A 101 -3.77 -24.21 -10.47
N TYR A 102 -4.31 -25.21 -11.15
CA TYR A 102 -5.18 -25.04 -12.30
C TYR A 102 -6.48 -25.79 -12.03
N ARG A 103 -7.61 -25.19 -12.37
CA ARG A 103 -8.91 -25.85 -12.29
C ARG A 103 -9.77 -25.42 -13.47
N PHE A 104 -10.46 -26.38 -14.06
CA PHE A 104 -11.43 -26.13 -15.12
C PHE A 104 -12.85 -26.54 -14.71
N GLU A 105 -13.48 -25.69 -13.90
CA GLU A 105 -14.87 -25.84 -13.49
C GLU A 105 -15.63 -24.53 -13.70
N PRO A 106 -16.15 -24.30 -14.93
CA PRO A 106 -16.85 -23.07 -15.27
C PRO A 106 -17.97 -22.73 -14.27
N GLY A 107 -17.84 -21.57 -13.61
CA GLY A 107 -18.83 -21.05 -12.65
C GLY A 107 -18.44 -21.24 -11.19
N GLU A 108 -17.42 -22.04 -10.87
CA GLU A 108 -16.86 -22.16 -9.52
C GLU A 108 -15.89 -20.99 -9.22
N GLU A 109 -15.77 -20.62 -7.93
CA GLU A 109 -14.95 -19.47 -7.51
C GLU A 109 -13.45 -19.64 -7.76
N ASP A 110 -12.97 -20.89 -7.73
CA ASP A 110 -11.57 -21.26 -7.96
C ASP A 110 -11.28 -21.72 -9.40
N ASP A 111 -12.21 -21.50 -10.34
CA ASP A 111 -11.98 -21.71 -11.77
C ASP A 111 -10.85 -20.81 -12.30
N GLY A 112 -10.00 -21.38 -13.14
CA GLY A 112 -8.83 -20.73 -13.72
C GLY A 112 -7.54 -21.05 -12.97
N VAL A 113 -6.68 -20.04 -12.82
CA VAL A 113 -5.35 -20.21 -12.21
C VAL A 113 -5.36 -19.70 -10.77
N THR A 114 -4.91 -20.54 -9.84
CA THR A 114 -4.76 -20.22 -8.44
C THR A 114 -3.29 -20.06 -8.07
N VAL A 115 -2.93 -18.95 -7.43
CA VAL A 115 -1.60 -18.70 -6.86
C VAL A 115 -1.65 -19.00 -5.35
N ARG A 116 -0.86 -19.96 -4.89
CA ARG A 116 -0.74 -20.29 -3.46
C ARG A 116 0.35 -19.45 -2.79
N ILE A 117 -0.04 -18.64 -1.81
CA ILE A 117 0.82 -17.65 -1.15
C ILE A 117 0.96 -17.98 0.33
N PRO A 118 2.16 -18.37 0.81
CA PRO A 118 2.45 -18.42 2.23
C PRO A 118 2.18 -17.05 2.89
N LEU A 119 1.49 -17.05 4.04
CA LEU A 119 1.07 -15.82 4.75
C LEU A 119 2.21 -14.82 4.98
N ALA A 120 3.42 -15.30 5.29
CA ALA A 120 4.59 -14.46 5.54
C ALA A 120 5.12 -13.71 4.29
N LEU A 121 4.72 -14.13 3.09
CA LEU A 121 5.15 -13.50 1.83
C LEU A 121 4.14 -12.46 1.32
N LEU A 122 2.90 -12.51 1.82
CA LEU A 122 1.76 -11.77 1.27
C LEU A 122 2.02 -10.27 1.12
N ALA A 123 2.60 -9.62 2.14
CA ALA A 123 2.84 -8.17 2.14
C ALA A 123 3.92 -7.71 1.15
N ARG A 124 4.78 -8.62 0.65
CA ARG A 124 5.86 -8.28 -0.29
C ARG A 124 5.44 -8.43 -1.75
N LEU A 125 4.30 -9.05 -2.03
CA LEU A 125 3.85 -9.31 -3.38
C LEU A 125 3.22 -8.06 -4.01
N SER A 126 3.53 -7.82 -5.28
CA SER A 126 2.89 -6.79 -6.10
C SER A 126 1.74 -7.42 -6.89
N PRO A 127 0.57 -6.77 -7.02
CA PRO A 127 -0.47 -7.24 -7.94
C PRO A 127 0.01 -7.23 -9.41
N ASN A 128 0.95 -6.34 -9.74
CA ASN A 128 1.49 -6.21 -11.08
C ASN A 128 2.31 -7.45 -11.47
N GLY A 129 2.10 -7.92 -12.70
CA GLY A 129 2.67 -9.15 -13.22
C GLY A 129 1.66 -10.30 -13.19
N PHE A 130 0.92 -10.51 -12.09
CA PHE A 130 -0.14 -11.54 -12.06
C PHE A 130 -1.28 -11.23 -13.02
N ASP A 131 -1.53 -9.94 -13.27
CA ASP A 131 -2.52 -9.45 -14.23
C ASP A 131 -2.17 -9.75 -15.70
N TRP A 132 -0.96 -10.24 -15.99
CA TRP A 132 -0.55 -10.73 -17.32
C TRP A 132 -1.01 -12.16 -17.60
N GLN A 133 -1.41 -12.87 -16.55
CA GLN A 133 -1.77 -14.29 -16.58
C GLN A 133 -0.62 -15.20 -17.10
N VAL A 134 -0.78 -16.51 -16.89
CA VAL A 134 0.10 -17.52 -17.49
C VAL A 134 0.04 -17.45 -19.04
N PRO A 135 1.14 -17.78 -19.74
CA PRO A 135 1.18 -17.62 -21.21
C PRO A 135 0.06 -18.36 -21.94
N GLY A 136 -0.34 -19.55 -21.46
CA GLY A 136 -1.41 -20.37 -22.05
C GLY A 136 -2.80 -19.72 -22.09
N LEU A 137 -3.09 -18.77 -21.18
CA LEU A 137 -4.38 -18.06 -21.14
C LEU A 137 -4.29 -16.60 -21.61
N ARG A 138 -3.08 -16.12 -21.95
CA ARG A 138 -2.83 -14.71 -22.26
C ARG A 138 -3.55 -14.25 -23.53
N ALA A 139 -3.66 -15.11 -24.54
CA ALA A 139 -4.40 -14.80 -25.76
C ALA A 139 -5.89 -14.56 -25.51
N GLU A 140 -6.49 -15.38 -24.65
CA GLU A 140 -7.89 -15.23 -24.25
C GLU A 140 -8.08 -13.95 -23.43
N LEU A 141 -7.16 -13.69 -22.47
CA LEU A 141 -7.16 -12.46 -21.67
C LEU A 141 -7.10 -11.20 -22.54
N VAL A 142 -6.12 -11.10 -23.44
CA VAL A 142 -5.98 -9.92 -24.33
C VAL A 142 -7.23 -9.76 -25.20
N THR A 143 -7.78 -10.85 -25.72
CA THR A 143 -9.02 -10.82 -26.50
C THR A 143 -10.19 -10.28 -25.69
N ALA A 144 -10.34 -10.73 -24.43
CA ALA A 144 -11.37 -10.24 -23.51
C ALA A 144 -11.17 -8.75 -23.17
N MET A 145 -9.93 -8.33 -22.92
CA MET A 145 -9.58 -6.92 -22.66
C MET A 145 -9.92 -6.03 -23.86
N ILE A 146 -9.58 -6.43 -25.09
CA ILE A 146 -9.98 -5.69 -26.31
C ILE A 146 -11.50 -5.56 -26.40
N LYS A 147 -12.25 -6.63 -26.08
CA LYS A 147 -13.72 -6.61 -26.09
C LYS A 147 -14.30 -5.67 -25.02
N SER A 148 -13.61 -5.49 -23.89
CA SER A 148 -14.00 -4.59 -22.80
C SER A 148 -13.86 -3.10 -23.14
N LEU A 149 -13.07 -2.74 -24.16
CA LEU A 149 -12.86 -1.35 -24.54
C LEU A 149 -14.15 -0.65 -25.03
N PRO A 150 -14.26 0.68 -24.84
CA PRO A 150 -15.29 1.52 -25.41
C PRO A 150 -15.41 1.34 -26.92
N LYS A 151 -16.64 1.42 -27.45
CA LYS A 151 -16.94 1.24 -28.88
C LYS A 151 -16.09 2.14 -29.79
N SER A 152 -15.78 3.36 -29.35
CA SER A 152 -14.97 4.35 -30.08
C SER A 152 -13.54 3.90 -30.32
N ILE A 153 -12.96 3.17 -29.36
CA ILE A 153 -11.59 2.62 -29.41
C ILE A 153 -11.64 1.23 -30.08
N ARG A 154 -12.55 0.36 -29.63
CA ARG A 154 -12.63 -1.05 -30.05
C ARG A 154 -12.75 -1.24 -31.56
N ARG A 155 -13.43 -0.33 -32.27
CA ARG A 155 -13.57 -0.38 -33.74
C ARG A 155 -12.24 -0.36 -34.52
N ASN A 156 -11.15 0.11 -33.90
CA ASN A 156 -9.83 0.16 -34.51
C ASN A 156 -9.01 -1.11 -34.26
N VAL A 157 -9.51 -2.02 -33.42
CA VAL A 157 -8.85 -3.27 -33.01
C VAL A 157 -9.76 -4.48 -33.23
N VAL A 158 -10.34 -4.55 -34.44
CA VAL A 158 -11.22 -5.64 -34.90
C VAL A 158 -10.58 -6.32 -36.12
N PRO A 159 -10.62 -7.67 -36.24
CA PRO A 159 -11.14 -8.64 -35.28
C PRO A 159 -10.32 -8.74 -33.98
N ALA A 160 -10.98 -8.97 -32.85
CA ALA A 160 -10.32 -8.95 -31.53
C ALA A 160 -9.26 -10.06 -31.38
N ALA A 161 -9.49 -11.24 -31.97
CA ALA A 161 -8.54 -12.35 -31.91
C ALA A 161 -7.26 -12.04 -32.70
N ASP A 162 -7.40 -11.50 -33.92
CA ASP A 162 -6.25 -11.13 -34.77
C ASP A 162 -5.41 -10.04 -34.11
N TRP A 163 -6.07 -9.05 -33.50
CA TRP A 163 -5.39 -8.00 -32.75
C TRP A 163 -4.75 -8.52 -31.47
N ALA A 164 -5.37 -9.48 -30.77
CA ALA A 164 -4.74 -10.13 -29.63
C ALA A 164 -3.45 -10.84 -30.05
N ALA A 165 -3.47 -11.62 -31.13
CA ALA A 165 -2.27 -12.28 -31.66
C ALA A 165 -1.18 -11.27 -32.04
N ARG A 166 -1.55 -10.15 -32.68
CA ARG A 166 -0.62 -9.07 -33.01
C ARG A 166 -0.01 -8.42 -31.77
N LEU A 167 -0.82 -8.10 -30.77
CA LEU A 167 -0.36 -7.47 -29.52
C LEU A 167 0.56 -8.40 -28.72
N LEU A 168 0.24 -9.70 -28.68
CA LEU A 168 1.10 -10.71 -28.04
C LEU A 168 2.51 -10.75 -28.65
N GLY A 169 2.62 -10.59 -29.97
CA GLY A 169 3.92 -10.53 -30.66
C GLY A 169 4.74 -9.25 -30.38
N GLU A 170 4.11 -8.22 -29.81
CA GLU A 170 4.74 -6.94 -29.45
C GLU A 170 4.96 -6.80 -27.93
N LEU A 171 4.53 -7.78 -27.13
CA LEU A 171 4.74 -7.76 -25.70
C LEU A 171 6.24 -7.86 -25.38
N PRO A 172 6.70 -7.18 -24.31
CA PRO A 172 8.06 -7.37 -23.81
C PRO A 172 8.26 -8.82 -23.34
N GLY A 173 9.51 -9.29 -23.37
CA GLY A 173 9.87 -10.65 -22.96
C GLY A 173 9.59 -10.95 -21.49
N GLU A 174 9.56 -9.94 -20.63
CA GLU A 174 9.24 -10.06 -19.20
C GLU A 174 8.08 -9.13 -18.79
N PRO A 175 7.10 -9.60 -18.00
CA PRO A 175 6.06 -8.78 -17.41
C PRO A 175 6.64 -7.60 -16.60
N GLY A 176 6.06 -6.41 -16.75
CA GLY A 176 6.37 -5.24 -15.91
C GLY A 176 7.53 -4.36 -16.38
N ILE A 177 8.14 -4.64 -17.54
CA ILE A 177 9.13 -3.76 -18.19
C ILE A 177 8.51 -3.18 -19.48
N VAL A 178 8.17 -1.89 -19.48
CA VAL A 178 7.70 -1.17 -20.68
C VAL A 178 8.80 -0.23 -21.18
N GLU A 179 9.61 -0.68 -22.13
CA GLU A 179 10.69 0.14 -22.74
C GLU A 179 10.14 1.24 -23.68
N ALA A 180 8.83 1.25 -23.95
CA ALA A 180 8.22 2.07 -25.00
C ALA A 180 7.82 3.51 -24.57
N LEU A 181 8.06 3.90 -23.31
CA LEU A 181 7.79 5.26 -22.81
C LEU A 181 9.10 6.03 -22.57
N PRO A 182 9.13 7.36 -22.77
CA PRO A 182 10.31 8.20 -22.48
C PRO A 182 10.69 8.22 -20.98
N THR A 183 9.90 7.59 -20.13
CA THR A 183 10.20 7.32 -18.72
C THR A 183 9.80 5.88 -18.47
N ALA A 184 10.76 4.99 -18.24
CA ALA A 184 10.48 3.62 -17.83
C ALA A 184 9.62 3.68 -16.56
N VAL A 185 8.43 3.08 -16.58
CA VAL A 185 7.59 2.91 -15.39
C VAL A 185 7.89 1.52 -14.84
N PRO A 186 8.62 1.40 -13.72
CA PRO A 186 8.78 0.12 -13.05
C PRO A 186 7.39 -0.37 -12.61
N GLU A 187 7.08 -1.65 -12.86
CA GLU A 187 5.81 -2.27 -12.45
C GLU A 187 4.56 -1.73 -13.17
N ALA A 188 4.63 -1.41 -14.46
CA ALA A 188 3.43 -1.08 -15.23
C ALA A 188 2.43 -2.25 -15.23
N SER A 189 1.14 -1.95 -15.05
CA SER A 189 0.07 -2.94 -15.17
C SER A 189 -0.05 -3.47 -16.60
N PHE A 190 -0.65 -4.65 -16.78
CA PHE A 190 -0.91 -5.22 -18.10
C PHE A 190 -1.87 -4.34 -18.91
N ALA A 191 -2.87 -3.74 -18.27
CA ALA A 191 -3.78 -2.79 -18.90
C ALA A 191 -3.06 -1.54 -19.42
N GLU A 192 -2.11 -1.01 -18.65
CA GLU A 192 -1.27 0.12 -19.08
C GLU A 192 -0.35 -0.28 -20.25
N THR A 193 0.28 -1.44 -20.16
CA THR A 193 1.11 -1.99 -21.24
C THR A 193 0.32 -2.13 -22.54
N LEU A 194 -0.88 -2.73 -22.48
CA LEU A 194 -1.75 -2.88 -23.64
C LEU A 194 -2.25 -1.54 -24.18
N ALA A 195 -2.58 -0.57 -23.31
CA ALA A 195 -2.97 0.77 -23.74
C ALA A 195 -1.88 1.44 -24.58
N VAL A 196 -0.64 1.39 -24.10
CA VAL A 196 0.54 1.93 -24.80
C VAL A 196 0.74 1.25 -26.16
N LEU A 197 0.67 -0.08 -26.20
CA LEU A 197 0.83 -0.84 -27.45
C LEU A 197 -0.29 -0.57 -28.45
N ILE A 198 -1.55 -0.55 -28.02
CA ILE A 198 -2.68 -0.23 -28.89
C ILE A 198 -2.55 1.20 -29.42
N GLN A 199 -2.22 2.17 -28.57
CA GLN A 199 -2.03 3.55 -28.99
C GLN A 199 -0.88 3.67 -29.99
N LYS A 200 0.24 2.98 -29.77
CA LYS A 200 1.38 2.95 -30.70
C LYS A 200 0.99 2.40 -32.08
N LEU A 201 0.18 1.33 -32.12
CA LEU A 201 -0.19 0.64 -33.37
C LEU A 201 -1.36 1.29 -34.10
N THR A 202 -2.26 1.97 -33.40
CA THR A 202 -3.49 2.55 -33.98
C THR A 202 -3.48 4.07 -34.05
N TYR A 203 -2.56 4.74 -33.36
CA TYR A 203 -2.51 6.19 -33.15
C TYR A 203 -3.75 6.79 -32.46
N VAL A 204 -4.62 5.94 -31.90
CA VAL A 204 -5.78 6.36 -31.11
C VAL A 204 -5.35 6.50 -29.65
N PRO A 205 -5.70 7.60 -28.95
CA PRO A 205 -5.44 7.71 -27.52
C PRO A 205 -6.17 6.60 -26.75
N VAL A 206 -5.41 5.81 -25.97
CA VAL A 206 -5.92 4.76 -25.09
C VAL A 206 -5.20 4.86 -23.77
N SER A 207 -5.93 4.70 -22.67
CA SER A 207 -5.42 4.67 -21.31
C SER A 207 -5.81 3.37 -20.61
N MET A 208 -5.11 3.02 -19.52
CA MET A 208 -5.48 1.86 -18.69
C MET A 208 -6.92 1.93 -18.16
N ARG A 209 -7.48 3.13 -18.00
CA ARG A 209 -8.84 3.37 -17.48
C ARG A 209 -9.93 3.07 -18.51
N ASP A 210 -9.57 2.92 -19.77
CA ASP A 210 -10.52 2.55 -20.83
C ASP A 210 -10.87 1.06 -20.80
N PHE A 211 -10.13 0.22 -20.06
CA PHE A 211 -10.47 -1.20 -19.92
C PHE A 211 -11.49 -1.40 -18.79
N GLU A 212 -12.67 -1.93 -19.15
CA GLU A 212 -13.71 -2.31 -18.18
C GLU A 212 -13.38 -3.69 -17.57
N LEU A 213 -12.44 -3.72 -16.61
CA LEU A 213 -11.88 -4.95 -16.04
C LEU A 213 -12.93 -5.87 -15.39
N ASP A 214 -14.03 -5.32 -14.87
CA ASP A 214 -15.14 -6.10 -14.30
C ASP A 214 -15.89 -6.96 -15.32
N ARG A 215 -15.72 -6.68 -16.62
CA ARG A 215 -16.30 -7.48 -17.71
C ARG A 215 -15.39 -8.62 -18.17
N ILE A 216 -14.17 -8.71 -17.63
CA ILE A 216 -13.27 -9.81 -17.93
C ILE A 216 -13.80 -11.07 -17.23
N PRO A 217 -13.93 -12.21 -17.95
CA PRO A 217 -14.29 -13.49 -17.36
C PRO A 217 -13.48 -13.82 -16.11
N ALA A 218 -14.13 -14.34 -15.06
CA ALA A 218 -13.52 -14.54 -13.76
C ALA A 218 -12.30 -15.48 -13.81
N HIS A 219 -12.32 -16.51 -14.66
CA HIS A 219 -11.24 -17.49 -14.83
C HIS A 219 -9.98 -16.93 -15.48
N LEU A 220 -10.07 -15.77 -16.14
CA LEU A 220 -8.91 -15.07 -16.71
C LEU A 220 -8.20 -14.18 -15.70
N ARG A 221 -8.76 -14.03 -14.50
CA ARG A 221 -8.14 -13.37 -13.35
C ARG A 221 -7.65 -14.43 -12.38
N MET A 222 -6.37 -14.38 -12.02
CA MET A 222 -5.79 -15.31 -11.05
C MET A 222 -6.50 -15.19 -9.69
N THR A 223 -6.69 -16.32 -9.03
CA THR A 223 -7.19 -16.39 -7.65
C THR A 223 -6.00 -16.53 -6.70
N PHE A 224 -5.90 -15.68 -5.69
CA PHE A 224 -4.86 -15.72 -4.67
C PHE A 224 -5.37 -16.48 -3.46
N VAL A 225 -4.68 -17.57 -3.09
CA VAL A 225 -5.01 -18.38 -1.91
C VAL A 225 -3.89 -18.22 -0.89
N VAL A 226 -4.18 -17.59 0.24
CA VAL A 226 -3.22 -17.39 1.32
C VAL A 226 -3.24 -18.58 2.26
N THR A 227 -2.08 -19.17 2.51
CA THR A 227 -1.93 -20.38 3.34
C THR A 227 -1.13 -20.12 4.62
N ASP A 228 -1.49 -20.83 5.70
CA ASP A 228 -0.71 -20.85 6.93
C ASP A 228 0.55 -21.74 6.80
N GLU A 229 1.36 -21.80 7.87
CA GLU A 229 2.58 -22.63 7.93
C GLU A 229 2.31 -24.15 7.77
N ARG A 230 1.06 -24.59 7.93
CA ARG A 230 0.63 -25.99 7.75
C ARG A 230 0.04 -26.23 6.35
N GLY A 231 0.07 -25.23 5.47
CA GLY A 231 -0.52 -25.30 4.13
C GLY A 231 -2.04 -25.16 4.09
N ARG A 232 -2.69 -24.79 5.20
CA ARG A 232 -4.15 -24.64 5.24
C ARG A 232 -4.55 -23.26 4.73
N THR A 233 -5.62 -23.19 3.96
CA THR A 233 -6.18 -21.93 3.46
C THR A 233 -6.65 -21.05 4.62
N VAL A 234 -6.14 -19.82 4.65
CA VAL A 234 -6.52 -18.75 5.60
C VAL A 234 -7.58 -17.84 4.97
N ALA A 235 -7.38 -17.49 3.69
CA ALA A 235 -8.31 -16.71 2.88
C ALA A 235 -8.01 -16.92 1.39
N ALA A 236 -9.00 -16.63 0.54
CA ALA A 236 -8.84 -16.60 -0.90
C ALA A 236 -9.57 -15.38 -1.48
N ASP A 237 -9.00 -14.76 -2.51
CA ASP A 237 -9.61 -13.64 -3.23
C ASP A 237 -8.92 -13.44 -4.59
N LYS A 238 -9.57 -12.75 -5.52
CA LYS A 238 -8.94 -12.27 -6.77
C LYS A 238 -8.32 -10.87 -6.59
N ASP A 239 -8.62 -10.16 -5.50
CA ASP A 239 -7.96 -8.90 -5.11
C ASP A 239 -6.85 -9.14 -4.07
N LEU A 240 -5.60 -9.14 -4.54
CA LEU A 240 -4.41 -9.28 -3.68
C LEU A 240 -4.29 -8.13 -2.66
N ALA A 241 -4.61 -6.90 -3.07
CA ALA A 241 -4.50 -5.74 -2.19
C ALA A 241 -5.55 -5.80 -1.07
N ASP A 242 -6.73 -6.35 -1.36
CA ASP A 242 -7.73 -6.60 -0.33
C ASP A 242 -7.30 -7.67 0.68
N LEU A 243 -6.72 -8.78 0.21
CA LEU A 243 -6.13 -9.80 1.08
C LEU A 243 -5.04 -9.21 1.99
N GLN A 244 -4.15 -8.39 1.44
CA GLN A 244 -3.11 -7.68 2.20
C GLN A 244 -3.71 -6.79 3.29
N ARG A 245 -4.77 -6.01 2.97
CA ARG A 245 -5.46 -5.17 3.96
C ARG A 245 -6.13 -6.00 5.06
N ARG A 246 -6.91 -7.02 4.69
CA ARG A 246 -7.65 -7.87 5.65
C ARG A 246 -6.73 -8.69 6.55
N LEU A 247 -5.59 -9.16 6.04
CA LEU A 247 -4.69 -10.06 6.75
C LEU A 247 -3.47 -9.36 7.37
N GLY A 248 -3.32 -8.04 7.23
CA GLY A 248 -2.11 -7.31 7.62
C GLY A 248 -1.58 -7.63 9.03
N THR A 249 -2.45 -7.72 10.04
CA THR A 249 -2.04 -8.11 11.41
C THR A 249 -1.45 -9.52 11.46
N ARG A 250 -2.11 -10.49 10.81
CA ARG A 250 -1.64 -11.89 10.78
C ARG A 250 -0.35 -12.03 9.96
N VAL A 251 -0.20 -11.25 8.89
CA VAL A 251 1.04 -11.20 8.11
C VAL A 251 2.19 -10.71 8.99
N ARG A 252 2.01 -9.61 9.74
CA ARG A 252 3.02 -9.09 10.65
C ARG A 252 3.44 -10.11 11.71
N GLU A 253 2.48 -10.78 12.34
CA GLU A 253 2.75 -11.86 13.31
C GLU A 253 3.53 -13.03 12.67
N SER A 254 3.14 -13.45 11.47
CA SER A 254 3.82 -14.52 10.74
C SER A 254 5.25 -14.16 10.36
N VAL A 255 5.47 -12.91 9.94
CA VAL A 255 6.80 -12.38 9.56
C VAL A 255 7.69 -12.23 10.80
N ALA A 256 7.16 -11.72 11.91
CA ALA A 256 7.87 -11.65 13.20
C ALA A 256 8.31 -13.03 13.69
N LYS A 257 7.42 -14.02 13.63
CA LYS A 257 7.73 -15.40 14.03
C LYS A 257 8.76 -16.07 13.11
N ALA A 258 8.68 -15.84 11.80
CA ALA A 258 9.63 -16.42 10.85
C ALA A 258 11.04 -15.85 11.02
N THR A 259 11.15 -14.54 11.27
CA THR A 259 12.44 -13.85 11.37
C THR A 259 13.09 -13.93 12.75
N SER A 260 12.35 -14.30 13.81
CA SER A 260 12.90 -14.44 15.16
C SER A 260 14.01 -15.49 15.25
N ALA A 261 13.99 -16.51 14.38
CA ALA A 261 15.00 -17.57 14.34
C ALA A 261 16.32 -17.18 13.63
N ALA A 262 16.29 -16.18 12.73
CA ALA A 262 17.46 -15.75 11.96
C ALA A 262 18.34 -14.74 12.69
N ALA A 263 17.83 -14.11 13.73
CA ALA A 263 18.63 -13.29 14.62
C ALA A 263 19.33 -14.18 15.66
N PRO A 264 20.62 -13.97 15.99
CA PRO A 264 21.32 -14.60 17.13
C PRO A 264 20.67 -14.32 18.50
N SER A 265 19.52 -13.66 18.51
CA SER A 265 18.70 -13.46 19.68
C SER A 265 17.25 -13.36 19.23
N ASN A 266 16.36 -14.06 19.94
CA ASN A 266 14.95 -13.67 20.07
C ASN A 266 14.79 -12.27 20.73
N ALA A 267 15.78 -11.36 20.65
CA ALA A 267 15.90 -10.13 21.44
C ALA A 267 15.79 -8.84 20.63
N ILE A 268 15.54 -8.90 19.31
CA ILE A 268 15.24 -7.66 18.56
C ILE A 268 13.87 -7.14 18.98
N GLU A 269 12.81 -7.95 18.95
CA GLU A 269 11.53 -7.50 19.50
C GLU A 269 11.59 -7.44 21.03
N ARG A 270 11.54 -6.22 21.57
CA ARG A 270 11.50 -5.95 23.01
C ARG A 270 10.85 -4.61 23.27
N GLY A 271 10.16 -4.49 24.40
CA GLY A 271 9.54 -3.26 24.86
C GLY A 271 10.28 -2.62 26.03
N GLY A 272 9.79 -1.47 26.47
CA GLY A 272 10.29 -0.82 27.68
C GLY A 272 11.59 -0.01 27.48
N LEU A 273 11.98 0.27 26.23
CA LEU A 273 13.16 1.08 25.96
C LEU A 273 12.89 2.54 26.32
N THR A 274 13.75 3.13 27.12
CA THR A 274 13.73 4.56 27.46
C THR A 274 14.97 5.29 26.96
N THR A 275 15.93 4.56 26.39
CA THR A 275 17.15 5.09 25.76
C THR A 275 17.59 4.14 24.64
N TRP A 276 18.48 4.61 23.76
CA TRP A 276 19.08 3.80 22.71
C TRP A 276 20.22 2.93 23.27
N ASP A 277 19.95 1.64 23.42
CA ASP A 277 20.86 0.65 23.99
C ASP A 277 21.37 -0.39 22.97
N LEU A 278 20.95 -0.29 21.70
CA LEU A 278 21.46 -1.09 20.58
C LEU A 278 22.72 -0.46 19.99
N GLY A 279 23.58 -1.26 19.35
CA GLY A 279 24.62 -0.70 18.46
C GLY A 279 24.00 -0.15 17.16
N GLU A 280 23.24 -1.00 16.48
CA GLU A 280 22.54 -0.74 15.23
C GLU A 280 21.14 -1.38 15.30
N LEU A 281 20.15 -0.70 14.76
CA LEU A 281 18.86 -1.27 14.40
C LEU A 281 18.95 -1.76 12.94
N PRO A 282 18.90 -3.08 12.67
CA PRO A 282 19.01 -3.57 11.31
C PRO A 282 17.90 -3.02 10.42
N ARG A 283 18.24 -2.61 9.19
CA ARG A 283 17.25 -2.13 8.21
C ARG A 283 16.25 -3.21 7.83
N PHE A 284 16.72 -4.44 7.71
CA PHE A 284 15.86 -5.60 7.48
C PHE A 284 16.53 -6.87 8.01
N LEU A 285 15.75 -7.93 8.14
CA LEU A 285 16.19 -9.29 8.46
C LEU A 285 15.62 -10.23 7.43
N ASP A 286 16.48 -11.01 6.78
CA ASP A 286 16.08 -12.03 5.82
C ASP A 286 16.14 -13.41 6.45
N THR A 287 15.13 -14.24 6.16
CA THR A 287 15.08 -15.65 6.54
C THR A 287 14.65 -16.47 5.33
N LYS A 288 15.40 -17.53 5.02
CA LYS A 288 15.03 -18.45 3.95
C LYS A 288 14.00 -19.47 4.45
N GLN A 289 12.94 -19.66 3.69
CA GLN A 289 11.94 -20.71 3.90
C GLN A 289 11.70 -21.41 2.56
N GLY A 290 12.30 -22.59 2.38
CA GLY A 290 12.36 -23.24 1.07
C GLY A 290 13.09 -22.35 0.06
N ASP A 291 12.50 -22.17 -1.13
CA ASP A 291 13.03 -21.30 -2.18
C ASP A 291 12.73 -19.81 -1.97
N ASN A 292 11.92 -19.48 -0.95
CA ASN A 292 11.44 -18.13 -0.68
C ASN A 292 12.27 -17.42 0.38
N THR A 293 12.31 -16.08 0.29
CA THR A 293 12.89 -15.22 1.33
C THR A 293 11.79 -14.47 2.06
N ILE A 294 11.67 -14.68 3.37
CA ILE A 294 10.85 -13.84 4.24
C ILE A 294 11.73 -12.69 4.71
N ARG A 295 11.28 -11.46 4.45
CA ARG A 295 11.96 -10.23 4.87
C ARG A 295 11.14 -9.51 5.93
N GLY A 296 11.83 -9.15 7.00
CA GLY A 296 11.34 -8.38 8.11
C GLY A 296 11.95 -7.01 8.22
N TYR A 297 11.21 -6.01 8.70
CA TYR A 297 11.72 -4.64 8.85
C TYR A 297 11.61 -4.18 10.31
N PRO A 298 12.67 -4.37 11.13
CA PRO A 298 12.69 -3.90 12.52
C PRO A 298 12.51 -2.38 12.61
N THR A 299 11.62 -1.91 13.47
CA THR A 299 11.36 -0.48 13.67
C THR A 299 11.14 -0.15 15.13
N LEU A 300 11.22 1.13 15.47
CA LEU A 300 10.86 1.64 16.79
C LEU A 300 9.41 2.10 16.80
N VAL A 301 8.64 1.68 17.81
CA VAL A 301 7.24 2.01 18.02
C VAL A 301 7.09 2.78 19.32
N ASP A 302 6.41 3.93 19.25
CA ASP A 302 6.09 4.76 20.41
C ASP A 302 4.99 4.10 21.27
N ASP A 303 5.34 3.68 22.50
CA ASP A 303 4.41 3.14 23.50
C ASP A 303 4.01 4.20 24.56
N GLY A 304 4.33 5.47 24.34
CA GLY A 304 4.06 6.60 25.22
C GLY A 304 5.11 6.77 26.32
N ALA A 305 5.16 5.85 27.29
CA ALA A 305 6.12 5.89 28.39
C ALA A 305 7.44 5.17 28.07
N SER A 306 7.47 4.44 26.95
CA SER A 306 8.63 3.71 26.45
C SER A 306 8.55 3.59 24.94
N VAL A 307 9.54 2.91 24.37
CA VAL A 307 9.58 2.48 22.98
C VAL A 307 9.75 0.97 22.91
N SER A 308 9.11 0.35 21.93
CA SER A 308 9.33 -1.04 21.59
C SER A 308 9.97 -1.17 20.22
N ILE A 309 10.81 -2.20 20.07
CA ILE A 309 11.26 -2.63 18.75
C ILE A 309 10.24 -3.65 18.26
N ARG A 310 9.72 -3.44 17.05
CA ARG A 310 8.73 -4.31 16.42
C ARG A 310 9.14 -4.63 15.00
N MET A 311 8.79 -5.83 14.58
CA MET A 311 8.96 -6.30 13.21
C MET A 311 7.81 -5.85 12.33
N MET A 312 8.10 -5.08 11.29
CA MET A 312 7.13 -4.70 10.25
C MET A 312 7.22 -5.64 9.06
N SER A 313 6.12 -5.74 8.30
CA SER A 313 6.02 -6.61 7.13
C SER A 313 6.48 -5.94 5.84
N THR A 314 6.53 -4.60 5.83
CA THR A 314 6.97 -3.80 4.69
C THR A 314 7.92 -2.67 5.11
N GLU A 315 8.74 -2.23 4.17
CA GLU A 315 9.62 -1.06 4.35
C GLU A 315 8.82 0.22 4.58
N LEU A 316 7.67 0.38 3.92
CA LEU A 316 6.81 1.54 4.09
C LEU A 316 6.26 1.64 5.53
N GLU A 317 5.86 0.52 6.13
CA GLU A 317 5.46 0.48 7.54
C GLU A 317 6.60 0.89 8.48
N GLN A 318 7.82 0.37 8.25
CA GLN A 318 9.01 0.76 9.01
C GLN A 318 9.29 2.26 8.88
N ALA A 319 9.30 2.78 7.66
CA ALA A 319 9.61 4.19 7.37
C ALA A 319 8.61 5.15 8.02
N ARG A 320 7.33 4.75 8.13
CA ARG A 320 6.28 5.52 8.84
C ARG A 320 6.41 5.46 10.36
N ALA A 321 6.79 4.32 10.92
CA ALA A 321 6.87 4.12 12.37
C ALA A 321 8.17 4.67 12.97
N LEU A 322 9.31 4.46 12.29
CA LEU A 322 10.64 4.70 12.85
C LEU A 322 10.82 6.14 13.35
N PRO A 323 10.46 7.21 12.60
CA PRO A 323 10.65 8.57 13.07
C PRO A 323 9.91 8.86 14.38
N ARG A 324 8.71 8.29 14.57
CA ARG A 324 7.92 8.47 15.80
C ARG A 324 8.56 7.77 16.99
N GLY A 325 9.06 6.55 16.78
CA GLY A 325 9.81 5.82 17.81
C GLY A 325 11.12 6.51 18.19
N VAL A 326 11.88 7.02 17.22
CA VAL A 326 13.09 7.81 17.45
C VAL A 326 12.78 9.07 18.24
N ARG A 327 11.76 9.83 17.81
CA ARG A 327 11.28 11.02 18.54
C ARG A 327 10.92 10.70 19.98
N ARG A 328 10.20 9.60 20.24
CA ARG A 328 9.87 9.20 21.62
C ARG A 328 11.12 8.87 22.43
N LEU A 329 12.07 8.12 21.88
CA LEU A 329 13.33 7.85 22.58
C LEU A 329 14.10 9.13 22.89
N LEU A 330 14.15 10.10 21.97
CA LEU A 330 14.78 11.40 22.22
C LEU A 330 14.09 12.14 23.37
N LEU A 331 12.75 12.16 23.40
CA LEU A 331 11.98 12.77 24.48
C LEU A 331 12.24 12.11 25.85
N LEU A 332 12.40 10.78 25.88
CA LEU A 332 12.72 10.04 27.11
C LEU A 332 14.18 10.20 27.54
N ALA A 333 15.10 10.32 26.58
CA ALA A 333 16.54 10.43 26.82
C ALA A 333 17.00 11.86 27.13
N THR A 334 16.18 12.88 26.86
CA THR A 334 16.50 14.29 27.11
C THR A 334 15.76 14.80 28.35
N PRO A 335 16.48 15.27 29.39
CA PRO A 335 15.85 15.90 30.56
C PRO A 335 15.01 17.12 30.16
N SER A 336 13.75 17.16 30.60
CA SER A 336 12.84 18.27 30.29
C SER A 336 13.16 19.51 31.14
N PRO A 337 13.35 20.69 30.53
CA PRO A 337 13.52 21.93 31.27
C PRO A 337 12.19 22.60 31.69
N ALA A 338 11.06 21.92 31.51
CA ALA A 338 9.70 22.48 31.69
C ALA A 338 9.49 23.16 33.05
N ALA A 339 9.97 22.56 34.14
CA ALA A 339 9.84 23.13 35.49
C ALA A 339 10.57 24.48 35.62
N TYR A 340 11.77 24.59 35.03
CA TYR A 340 12.54 25.82 35.03
C TYR A 340 11.85 26.90 34.19
N VAL A 341 11.41 26.57 32.97
CA VAL A 341 10.64 27.49 32.12
C VAL A 341 9.42 28.02 32.86
N GLN A 342 8.67 27.15 33.55
CA GLN A 342 7.48 27.51 34.30
C GLN A 342 7.73 28.59 35.37
N GLN A 343 8.84 28.45 36.11
CA GLN A 343 9.20 29.36 37.18
C GLN A 343 9.56 30.76 36.65
N HIS A 344 10.14 30.81 35.45
CA HIS A 344 10.63 32.03 34.81
C HIS A 344 9.62 32.73 33.88
N LEU A 345 8.38 32.22 33.77
CA LEU A 345 7.33 32.90 33.01
C LEU A 345 6.94 34.24 33.64
N THR A 346 6.71 35.23 32.78
CA THR A 346 6.10 36.51 33.18
C THR A 346 4.62 36.32 33.59
N ALA A 347 4.07 37.28 34.35
CA ALA A 347 2.66 37.24 34.73
C ALA A 347 1.71 37.23 33.51
N ALA A 348 2.06 37.98 32.45
CA ALA A 348 1.28 38.04 31.22
C ALA A 348 1.29 36.71 30.44
N GLU A 349 2.43 36.02 30.41
CA GLU A 349 2.52 34.68 29.81
C GLU A 349 1.71 33.67 30.61
N LYS A 350 1.86 33.64 31.95
CA LYS A 350 1.05 32.75 32.81
C LYS A 350 -0.44 32.91 32.55
N LEU A 351 -0.94 34.15 32.47
CA LEU A 351 -2.34 34.44 32.15
C LEU A 351 -2.73 34.03 30.72
N SER A 352 -1.80 34.09 29.78
CA SER A 352 -2.04 33.67 28.38
C SER A 352 -2.09 32.16 28.23
N LEU A 353 -1.19 31.44 28.89
CA LEU A 353 -1.15 29.97 28.87
C LEU A 353 -2.33 29.34 29.63
N ALA A 354 -2.87 30.02 30.63
CA ALA A 354 -4.06 29.57 31.36
C ALA A 354 -5.31 29.44 30.48
N THR A 355 -5.33 30.10 29.31
CA THR A 355 -6.43 29.99 28.33
C THR A 355 -6.11 29.05 27.17
N SER A 356 -5.05 28.24 27.28
CA SER A 356 -4.65 27.30 26.22
C SER A 356 -5.68 26.18 26.02
N PRO A 357 -5.74 25.55 24.83
CA PRO A 357 -6.64 24.43 24.58
C PRO A 357 -6.23 23.13 25.30
N TYR A 358 -5.08 23.10 25.96
CA TYR A 358 -4.55 21.90 26.64
C TYR A 358 -5.24 21.68 27.97
N LYS A 359 -5.35 20.40 28.37
CA LYS A 359 -5.93 20.03 29.68
C LYS A 359 -5.10 20.56 30.85
N THR A 360 -3.78 20.65 30.69
CA THR A 360 -2.84 21.11 31.72
C THR A 360 -1.70 21.91 31.08
N THR A 361 -1.07 22.81 31.84
CA THR A 361 0.14 23.53 31.42
C THR A 361 1.29 22.55 31.12
N GLN A 362 1.35 21.44 31.85
CA GLN A 362 2.34 20.39 31.61
C GLN A 362 2.17 19.78 30.20
N ALA A 363 0.95 19.44 29.78
CA ALA A 363 0.70 18.89 28.44
C ALA A 363 1.09 19.88 27.33
N LEU A 364 0.90 21.19 27.56
CA LEU A 364 1.39 22.21 26.63
C LEU A 364 2.93 22.20 26.55
N PHE A 365 3.62 22.12 27.69
CA PHE A 365 5.09 22.10 27.71
C PHE A 365 5.67 20.82 27.12
N GLU A 366 4.99 19.69 27.29
CA GLU A 366 5.34 18.43 26.62
C GLU A 366 5.24 18.59 25.10
N ASP A 367 4.22 19.27 24.59
CA ASP A 367 4.07 19.54 23.16
C ASP A 367 5.12 20.54 22.63
N CYS A 368 5.46 21.57 23.40
CA CYS A 368 6.58 22.47 23.07
C CYS A 368 7.92 21.73 23.02
N LEU A 369 8.17 20.83 23.97
CA LEU A 369 9.39 20.03 24.01
C LEU A 369 9.46 19.10 22.81
N ALA A 370 8.35 18.45 22.48
CA ALA A 370 8.18 17.68 21.26
C ALA A 370 8.54 18.47 20.00
N ALA A 371 8.01 19.69 19.84
CA ALA A 371 8.32 20.54 18.70
C ALA A 371 9.81 20.91 18.61
N ALA A 372 10.47 21.14 19.76
CA ALA A 372 11.90 21.42 19.83
C ALA A 372 12.74 20.19 19.44
N VAL A 373 12.35 19.00 19.89
CA VAL A 373 12.99 17.74 19.49
C VAL A 373 12.81 17.49 17.99
N ASP A 374 11.59 17.68 17.47
CA ASP A 374 11.27 17.50 16.05
C ASP A 374 12.12 18.44 15.17
N ASP A 375 12.24 19.71 15.53
CA ASP A 375 13.06 20.68 14.78
C ASP A 375 14.54 20.25 14.68
N VAL A 376 15.13 19.72 15.76
CA VAL A 376 16.51 19.23 15.72
C VAL A 376 16.61 17.93 14.91
N LEU A 377 15.71 16.97 15.15
CA LEU A 377 15.68 15.68 14.46
C LEU A 377 15.61 15.88 12.94
N PHE A 378 14.61 16.62 12.46
CA PHE A 378 14.39 16.77 11.02
C PHE A 378 15.39 17.70 10.32
N ARG A 379 16.10 18.57 11.05
CA ARG A 379 17.25 19.32 10.49
C ARG A 379 18.48 18.45 10.28
N VAL A 380 18.74 17.52 11.21
CA VAL A 380 19.88 16.59 11.09
C VAL A 380 19.55 15.47 10.11
N ARG A 381 18.31 14.98 10.15
CA ARG A 381 17.83 13.81 9.42
C ARG A 381 16.45 14.11 8.83
N PRO A 382 16.35 14.68 7.61
CA PRO A 382 15.09 15.14 7.02
C PRO A 382 13.98 14.08 6.89
N ASP A 383 14.36 12.80 6.75
CA ASP A 383 13.44 11.65 6.69
C ASP A 383 13.11 11.06 8.08
N GLY A 384 13.75 11.57 9.14
CA GLY A 384 13.65 11.05 10.51
C GLY A 384 14.17 9.62 10.69
N GLN A 385 14.84 9.06 9.68
CA GLN A 385 15.27 7.66 9.68
C GLN A 385 16.63 7.54 10.40
N VAL A 386 16.61 7.02 11.63
CA VAL A 386 17.80 6.80 12.46
C VAL A 386 17.93 5.32 12.78
N PHE A 387 19.03 4.71 12.35
CA PHE A 387 19.31 3.28 12.55
C PHE A 387 20.54 3.03 13.41
N MET A 388 21.41 4.01 13.58
CA MET A 388 22.67 3.86 14.31
C MET A 388 22.65 4.59 15.65
N LYS A 389 23.26 3.98 16.68
CA LYS A 389 23.42 4.63 17.99
C LYS A 389 24.15 5.97 17.91
N ALA A 390 25.21 6.04 17.11
CA ALA A 390 26.00 7.26 16.96
C ALA A 390 25.19 8.43 16.37
N GLU A 391 24.28 8.13 15.42
CA GLU A 391 23.35 9.13 14.87
C GLU A 391 22.35 9.59 15.94
N PHE A 392 21.77 8.66 16.70
CA PHE A 392 20.88 8.96 17.82
C PHE A 392 21.56 9.83 18.88
N ASP A 393 22.75 9.44 19.34
CA ASP A 393 23.52 10.17 20.36
C ASP A 393 23.86 11.59 19.87
N THR A 394 24.24 11.74 18.59
CA THR A 394 24.50 13.05 17.99
C THR A 394 23.26 13.96 18.03
N ILE A 395 22.08 13.40 17.72
CA ILE A 395 20.82 14.16 17.76
C ILE A 395 20.45 14.50 19.19
N ARG A 396 20.52 13.54 20.12
CA ARG A 396 20.25 13.75 21.56
C ARG A 396 21.14 14.85 22.15
N ASP A 397 22.43 14.86 21.83
CA ASP A 397 23.37 15.84 22.37
C ASP A 397 23.08 17.24 21.84
N ARG A 398 22.72 17.35 20.55
CA ARG A 398 22.26 18.61 19.96
C ARG A 398 20.95 19.10 20.59
N VAL A 399 19.97 18.21 20.78
CA VAL A 399 18.73 18.54 21.48
C VAL A 399 19.06 19.07 22.87
N SER A 400 19.86 18.35 23.64
CA SER A 400 20.25 18.73 25.01
C SER A 400 20.95 20.09 25.06
N GLY A 401 21.74 20.43 24.04
CA GLY A 401 22.43 21.71 23.93
C GLY A 401 21.52 22.91 23.61
N VAL A 402 20.34 22.70 23.01
CA VAL A 402 19.45 23.80 22.56
C VAL A 402 18.07 23.79 23.21
N VAL A 403 17.67 22.70 23.88
CA VAL A 403 16.31 22.48 24.37
C VAL A 403 15.87 23.57 25.35
N MET A 404 16.81 24.10 26.15
CA MET A 404 16.48 25.14 27.11
C MET A 404 16.02 26.43 26.43
N ASP A 405 16.86 26.99 25.55
CA ASP A 405 16.55 28.23 24.82
C ASP A 405 15.34 28.04 23.89
N SER A 406 15.29 26.92 23.18
CA SER A 406 14.17 26.57 22.28
C SER A 406 12.84 26.51 23.03
N MET A 407 12.82 25.98 24.26
CA MET A 407 11.62 25.94 25.08
C MET A 407 11.16 27.34 25.51
N PHE A 408 12.06 28.23 25.93
CA PHE A 408 11.69 29.62 26.25
C PHE A 408 11.13 30.36 25.03
N GLU A 409 11.81 30.26 23.87
CA GLU A 409 11.35 30.87 22.63
C GLU A 409 9.97 30.36 22.21
N THR A 410 9.78 29.04 22.26
CA THR A 410 8.55 28.37 21.84
C THR A 410 7.40 28.71 22.76
N VAL A 411 7.59 28.67 24.09
CA VAL A 411 6.53 29.03 25.05
C VAL A 411 6.15 30.50 24.95
N GLY A 412 7.13 31.41 24.78
CA GLY A 412 6.86 32.83 24.55
C GLY A 412 6.09 33.07 23.24
N LEU A 413 6.40 32.30 22.19
CA LEU A 413 5.64 32.33 20.94
C LEU A 413 4.21 31.81 21.13
N VAL A 414 4.01 30.71 21.85
CA VAL A 414 2.68 30.18 22.17
C VAL A 414 1.84 31.21 22.94
N ALA A 415 2.42 31.92 23.92
CA ALA A 415 1.71 32.98 24.64
C ALA A 415 1.22 34.10 23.71
N ARG A 416 2.02 34.47 22.68
CA ARG A 416 1.60 35.42 21.63
C ARG A 416 0.50 34.86 20.74
N ILE A 417 0.58 33.58 20.38
CA ILE A 417 -0.45 32.87 19.58
C ILE A 417 -1.78 32.86 20.34
N LEU A 418 -1.79 32.46 21.62
CA LEU A 418 -3.00 32.44 22.44
C LEU A 418 -3.59 33.85 22.64
N THR A 419 -2.75 34.87 22.73
CA THR A 419 -3.21 36.26 22.75
C THR A 419 -3.90 36.64 21.44
N ALA A 420 -3.30 36.32 20.29
CA ALA A 420 -3.91 36.56 18.97
C ALA A 420 -5.22 35.76 18.79
N GLN A 421 -5.28 34.53 19.28
CA GLN A 421 -6.49 33.70 19.24
C GLN A 421 -7.62 34.31 20.07
N ARG A 422 -7.33 34.83 21.27
CA ARG A 422 -8.35 35.55 22.08
C ARG A 422 -8.87 36.81 21.40
N LEU A 423 -8.00 37.56 20.70
CA LEU A 423 -8.41 38.74 19.95
C LEU A 423 -9.32 38.36 18.78
N ALA A 424 -8.98 37.30 18.04
CA ALA A 424 -9.80 36.77 16.97
C ALA A 424 -11.16 36.29 17.48
N ASP A 425 -11.19 35.51 18.58
CA ASP A 425 -12.44 35.06 19.19
C ASP A 425 -13.32 36.22 19.69
N LYS A 426 -12.70 37.26 20.29
CA LYS A 426 -13.42 38.46 20.72
C LYS A 426 -14.05 39.19 19.53
N ALA A 427 -13.30 39.34 18.42
CA ALA A 427 -13.81 39.96 17.20
C ALA A 427 -14.98 39.15 16.63
N LEU A 428 -14.83 37.82 16.51
CA LEU A 428 -15.89 36.94 16.01
C LEU A 428 -17.15 36.97 16.88
N LYS A 429 -17.02 37.04 18.21
CA LYS A 429 -18.17 37.13 19.14
C LYS A 429 -18.88 38.49 19.07
N ALA A 430 -18.19 39.56 18.69
CA ALA A 430 -18.78 40.88 18.57
C ALA A 430 -19.65 41.04 17.31
N ALA A 431 -19.44 40.22 16.28
CA ALA A 431 -20.25 40.22 15.06
C ALA A 431 -21.50 39.33 15.25
N THR A 432 -22.66 39.93 15.51
CA THR A 432 -23.88 39.21 15.92
C THR A 432 -24.96 39.11 14.84
N SER A 433 -24.80 39.79 13.70
CA SER A 433 -25.81 39.80 12.63
C SER A 433 -25.90 38.45 11.89
N MET A 434 -27.13 38.01 11.64
CA MET A 434 -27.42 36.74 10.96
C MET A 434 -26.85 36.68 9.53
N ALA A 435 -26.75 37.83 8.86
CA ALA A 435 -26.17 37.91 7.52
C ALA A 435 -24.66 37.56 7.47
N LEU A 436 -23.98 37.66 8.61
CA LEU A 436 -22.54 37.43 8.75
C LEU A 436 -22.22 35.97 9.10
N LEU A 437 -23.22 35.16 9.45
CA LEU A 437 -23.04 33.78 9.93
C LEU A 437 -22.14 32.92 9.04
N PRO A 438 -22.25 32.95 7.69
CA PRO A 438 -21.36 32.15 6.84
C PRO A 438 -19.88 32.52 7.02
N GLY A 439 -19.55 33.82 7.02
CA GLY A 439 -18.17 34.30 7.17
C GLY A 439 -17.62 34.07 8.58
N ILE A 440 -18.46 34.23 9.61
CA ILE A 440 -18.10 33.92 11.00
C ILE A 440 -17.84 32.43 11.19
N SER A 441 -18.67 31.57 10.59
CA SER A 441 -18.50 30.11 10.66
C SER A 441 -17.20 29.67 9.99
N ASP A 442 -16.91 30.16 8.78
CA ASP A 442 -15.66 29.88 8.07
C ASP A 442 -14.44 30.36 8.87
N ALA A 443 -14.46 31.58 9.40
CA ALA A 443 -13.37 32.10 10.23
C ALA A 443 -13.20 31.32 11.55
N ARG A 444 -14.29 30.82 12.14
CA ARG A 444 -14.23 29.96 13.33
C ARG A 444 -13.61 28.60 13.02
N GLN A 445 -13.96 28.00 11.87
CA GLN A 445 -13.35 26.76 11.40
C GLN A 445 -11.84 26.93 11.18
N GLN A 446 -11.43 28.05 10.55
CA GLN A 446 -10.01 28.41 10.41
C GLN A 446 -9.32 28.52 11.77
N LEU A 447 -9.91 29.21 12.75
CA LEU A 447 -9.34 29.36 14.10
C LEU A 447 -9.11 28.00 14.77
N THR A 448 -10.11 27.10 14.72
CA THR A 448 -10.00 25.75 15.30
C THR A 448 -8.99 24.87 14.58
N ALA A 449 -8.74 25.13 13.29
CA ALA A 449 -7.72 24.43 12.50
C ALA A 449 -6.29 24.95 12.72
N LEU A 450 -6.13 26.09 13.40
CA LEU A 450 -4.83 26.71 13.74
C LEU A 450 -4.43 26.47 15.20
N VAL A 451 -5.40 26.43 16.12
CA VAL A 451 -5.15 26.28 17.56
C VAL A 451 -6.05 25.18 18.12
N TYR A 452 -5.45 24.04 18.43
CA TYR A 452 -6.07 22.83 18.96
C TYR A 452 -5.07 22.09 19.88
N PRO A 453 -5.47 21.13 20.72
CA PRO A 453 -4.51 20.37 21.53
C PRO A 453 -3.51 19.61 20.63
N GLY A 454 -2.21 19.88 20.76
CA GLY A 454 -1.15 19.28 19.93
C GLY A 454 -0.63 20.19 18.81
N PHE A 455 -1.19 21.40 18.65
CA PHE A 455 -0.86 22.26 17.51
C PHE A 455 0.61 22.69 17.45
N VAL A 456 1.35 22.66 18.56
CA VAL A 456 2.73 23.19 18.60
C VAL A 456 3.67 22.28 17.83
N SER A 457 3.69 20.99 18.16
CA SER A 457 4.54 20.02 17.44
C SER A 457 3.99 19.68 16.06
N GLU A 458 2.66 19.52 15.90
CA GLU A 458 2.07 19.19 14.59
C GLU A 458 2.24 20.31 13.55
N THR A 459 2.29 21.57 13.98
CA THR A 459 2.59 22.70 13.08
C THR A 459 4.08 22.79 12.74
N GLY A 460 4.95 22.43 13.69
CA GLY A 460 6.40 22.59 13.59
C GLY A 460 6.88 24.03 13.79
N LEU A 461 8.06 24.21 14.40
CA LEU A 461 8.54 25.53 14.85
C LEU A 461 8.71 26.56 13.75
N ALA A 462 9.07 26.15 12.53
CA ALA A 462 9.21 27.06 11.40
C ALA A 462 7.86 27.72 11.06
N GLN A 463 6.81 26.91 10.94
CA GLN A 463 5.48 27.40 10.59
C GLN A 463 4.76 28.05 11.78
N LEU A 464 5.03 27.58 13.00
CA LEU A 464 4.46 28.11 14.24
C LEU A 464 4.62 29.64 14.36
N ARG A 465 5.74 30.16 13.84
CA ARG A 465 6.06 31.60 13.82
C ARG A 465 5.05 32.43 13.02
N HIS A 466 4.32 31.84 12.09
CA HIS A 466 3.33 32.52 11.26
C HIS A 466 1.92 32.54 11.87
N LEU A 467 1.62 31.70 12.86
CA LEU A 467 0.28 31.61 13.45
C LEU A 467 -0.25 32.93 14.03
N PRO A 468 0.55 33.77 14.72
CA PRO A 468 0.08 35.09 15.15
C PRO A 468 -0.43 35.95 14.00
N ARG A 469 0.20 35.86 12.81
CA ARG A 469 -0.23 36.59 11.61
C ARG A 469 -1.53 36.03 11.05
N TYR A 470 -1.68 34.71 10.97
CA TYR A 470 -2.93 34.08 10.49
C TYR A 470 -4.13 34.43 11.39
N LEU A 471 -3.94 34.36 12.72
CA LEU A 471 -4.95 34.76 13.70
C LEU A 471 -5.23 36.28 13.66
N GLY A 472 -4.20 37.09 13.42
CA GLY A 472 -4.33 38.51 13.11
C GLY A 472 -5.19 38.76 11.86
N GLY A 473 -5.05 37.92 10.84
CA GLY A 473 -5.88 37.96 9.63
C GLY A 473 -7.36 37.73 9.90
N ILE A 474 -7.69 36.79 10.79
CA ILE A 474 -9.08 36.59 11.26
C ILE A 474 -9.61 37.86 11.93
N THR A 475 -8.81 38.45 12.82
CA THR A 475 -9.19 39.68 13.53
C THR A 475 -9.42 40.84 12.55
N ALA A 476 -8.56 40.99 11.54
CA ALA A 476 -8.64 42.04 10.51
C ALA A 476 -9.81 41.83 9.52
N ARG A 477 -10.21 40.58 9.28
CA ARG A 477 -11.34 40.23 8.42
C ARG A 477 -12.67 40.72 8.99
N VAL A 478 -12.88 40.59 10.30
CA VAL A 478 -14.21 40.82 10.93
C VAL A 478 -14.78 42.22 10.65
N PRO A 479 -14.05 43.33 10.83
CA PRO A 479 -14.58 44.66 10.49
C PRO A 479 -14.93 44.80 9.00
N LYS A 480 -14.13 44.22 8.10
CA LYS A 480 -14.36 44.25 6.65
C LYS A 480 -15.57 43.40 6.24
N LEU A 481 -15.80 42.30 6.95
CA LEU A 481 -16.99 41.46 6.80
C LEU A 481 -18.26 42.20 7.22
N VAL A 482 -18.21 43.00 8.30
CA VAL A 482 -19.33 43.84 8.73
C VAL A 482 -19.63 44.94 7.70
N ASP A 483 -18.59 45.58 7.17
CA ASP A 483 -18.70 46.67 6.19
C ASP A 483 -19.20 46.19 4.81
N ASN A 484 -18.67 45.06 4.30
CA ASN A 484 -19.04 44.53 3.00
C ASN A 484 -19.16 42.99 2.97
N PRO A 485 -20.29 42.44 3.45
CA PRO A 485 -20.53 40.99 3.50
C PRO A 485 -20.51 40.31 2.12
N SER A 486 -20.93 41.02 1.07
CA SER A 486 -20.99 40.48 -0.30
C SER A 486 -19.60 40.23 -0.87
N ARG A 487 -18.64 41.14 -0.64
CA ARG A 487 -17.25 40.94 -1.04
C ARG A 487 -16.59 39.80 -0.26
N ASP A 488 -16.82 39.74 1.05
CA ASP A 488 -16.32 38.63 1.87
C ASP A 488 -16.80 37.28 1.34
N ARG A 489 -18.08 37.19 0.92
CA ARG A 489 -18.64 35.96 0.33
C ARG A 489 -17.94 35.54 -0.96
N VAL A 490 -17.53 36.47 -1.82
CA VAL A 490 -16.77 36.15 -3.04
C VAL A 490 -15.42 35.56 -2.69
N TRP A 491 -14.68 36.18 -1.76
CA TRP A 491 -13.37 35.68 -1.32
C TRP A 491 -13.48 34.35 -0.56
N MET A 492 -14.51 34.18 0.26
CA MET A 492 -14.80 32.94 0.97
C MET A 492 -15.02 31.77 0.00
N ASN A 493 -15.75 31.99 -1.09
CA ASN A 493 -15.95 30.98 -2.13
C ASN A 493 -14.61 30.54 -2.77
N GLU A 494 -13.68 31.48 -2.98
CA GLU A 494 -12.34 31.15 -3.51
C GLU A 494 -11.53 30.30 -2.52
N THR A 495 -11.57 30.64 -1.22
CA THR A 495 -10.88 29.84 -0.20
C THR A 495 -11.52 28.47 -0.01
N GLN A 496 -12.84 28.36 -0.09
CA GLN A 496 -13.55 27.08 -0.01
C GLN A 496 -13.23 26.19 -1.21
N ALA A 497 -13.09 26.77 -2.41
CA ALA A 497 -12.63 26.03 -3.58
C ALA A 497 -11.19 25.50 -3.40
N ALA A 498 -10.30 26.27 -2.77
CA ALA A 498 -8.96 25.81 -2.44
C ALA A 498 -8.98 24.67 -1.39
N THR A 499 -9.77 24.82 -0.32
CA THR A 499 -9.95 23.79 0.72
C THR A 499 -10.53 22.51 0.15
N THR A 500 -11.55 22.59 -0.72
CA THR A 500 -12.16 21.41 -1.36
C THR A 500 -11.13 20.64 -2.18
N ARG A 501 -10.25 21.34 -2.92
CA ARG A 501 -9.18 20.68 -3.68
C ARG A 501 -8.13 20.02 -2.78
N PHE A 502 -7.80 20.66 -1.67
CA PHE A 502 -6.92 20.10 -0.65
C PHE A 502 -7.52 18.84 -0.02
N GLU A 503 -8.80 18.84 0.34
CA GLU A 503 -9.52 17.68 0.88
C GLU A 503 -9.61 16.54 -0.14
N ASN A 504 -9.91 16.85 -1.41
CA ASN A 504 -9.92 15.86 -2.50
C ASN A 504 -8.53 15.22 -2.75
N ALA A 505 -7.46 15.90 -2.38
CA ALA A 505 -6.10 15.38 -2.44
C ALA A 505 -5.69 14.59 -1.18
N GLY A 506 -6.64 14.29 -0.28
CA GLY A 506 -6.41 13.59 0.98
C GLY A 506 -6.02 14.50 2.15
N GLY A 507 -6.10 15.82 1.98
CA GLY A 507 -5.82 16.79 3.02
C GLY A 507 -6.87 16.82 4.12
N THR A 508 -6.41 17.00 5.36
CA THR A 508 -7.25 17.17 6.55
C THR A 508 -6.76 18.35 7.38
N MET A 509 -7.64 18.92 8.22
CA MET A 509 -7.29 19.96 9.17
C MET A 509 -7.81 19.58 10.57
N PRO A 510 -6.95 19.23 11.55
CA PRO A 510 -5.48 19.16 11.49
C PRO A 510 -4.92 18.19 10.45
N LEU A 511 -3.68 18.41 10.01
CA LEU A 511 -3.01 17.53 9.05
C LEU A 511 -2.71 16.18 9.70
N GLN A 512 -2.87 15.10 8.93
CA GLN A 512 -2.32 13.80 9.31
C GLN A 512 -0.80 13.84 9.35
N ALA A 513 -0.20 13.17 10.33
CA ALA A 513 1.25 13.16 10.53
C ALA A 513 2.04 12.49 9.40
N ASP A 514 1.39 11.72 8.52
CA ASP A 514 1.96 11.09 7.32
C ASP A 514 1.45 11.72 6.01
N ALA A 515 0.89 12.93 6.08
CA ALA A 515 0.46 13.66 4.90
C ALA A 515 1.62 13.89 3.91
N ALA A 516 1.32 13.75 2.61
CA ALA A 516 2.30 14.00 1.56
C ALA A 516 2.81 15.46 1.58
N ALA A 517 4.05 15.67 1.15
CA ALA A 517 4.67 17.00 1.16
C ALA A 517 3.87 18.05 0.34
N SER A 518 3.23 17.63 -0.76
CA SER A 518 2.33 18.48 -1.56
C SER A 518 1.10 18.94 -0.77
N VAL A 519 0.50 18.04 0.01
CA VAL A 519 -0.64 18.30 0.89
C VAL A 519 -0.22 19.22 2.04
N LEU A 520 0.92 18.96 2.68
CA LEU A 520 1.49 19.82 3.72
C LEU A 520 1.72 21.24 3.20
N ARG A 521 2.31 21.39 2.01
CA ARG A 521 2.51 22.70 1.38
C ARG A 521 1.18 23.41 1.12
N ALA A 522 0.21 22.71 0.52
CA ALA A 522 -1.09 23.27 0.19
C ALA A 522 -1.85 23.76 1.43
N ARG A 523 -1.78 23.03 2.56
CA ARG A 523 -2.37 23.45 3.85
C ARG A 523 -1.98 24.87 4.24
N TRP A 524 -0.71 25.22 4.08
CA TRP A 524 -0.18 26.52 4.47
C TRP A 524 -0.41 27.59 3.40
N MET A 525 -0.39 27.21 2.12
CA MET A 525 -0.80 28.12 1.04
C MET A 525 -2.26 28.57 1.19
N ILE A 526 -3.15 27.75 1.74
CA ILE A 526 -4.53 28.17 2.04
C ILE A 526 -4.55 29.32 3.07
N GLU A 527 -3.68 29.30 4.07
CA GLU A 527 -3.58 30.41 5.04
C GLU A 527 -3.00 31.68 4.41
N GLU A 528 -2.02 31.53 3.51
CA GLU A 528 -1.50 32.67 2.74
C GLU A 528 -2.58 33.27 1.83
N LEU A 529 -3.42 32.45 1.21
CA LEU A 529 -4.54 32.90 0.40
C LEU A 529 -5.56 33.67 1.25
N ARG A 530 -5.83 33.19 2.47
CA ARG A 530 -6.69 33.91 3.42
C ARG A 530 -6.11 35.26 3.80
N ILE A 531 -4.79 35.36 4.02
CA ILE A 531 -4.12 36.66 4.27
C ILE A 531 -4.24 37.58 3.05
N SER A 532 -3.97 37.09 1.83
CA SER A 532 -4.00 37.92 0.62
C SER A 532 -5.41 38.44 0.29
N LEU A 533 -6.45 37.68 0.62
CA LEU A 533 -7.84 38.08 0.37
C LEU A 533 -8.40 38.94 1.50
N PHE A 534 -8.24 38.54 2.77
CA PHE A 534 -8.96 39.18 3.88
C PHE A 534 -8.14 40.22 4.65
N ALA A 535 -6.81 40.17 4.57
CA ALA A 535 -5.91 40.98 5.41
C ALA A 535 -4.65 41.40 4.64
N GLN A 536 -4.83 42.08 3.49
CA GLN A 536 -3.73 42.52 2.61
C GLN A 536 -2.62 43.29 3.36
N GLU A 537 -3.01 44.08 4.36
CA GLU A 537 -2.12 44.87 5.21
C GLU A 537 -1.09 44.02 5.97
N LEU A 538 -1.40 42.74 6.26
CA LEU A 538 -0.50 41.82 6.96
C LEU A 538 0.52 41.15 6.04
N ARG A 539 0.31 41.25 4.71
CA ARG A 539 1.12 40.69 3.62
C ARG A 539 1.28 39.15 3.68
N ALA A 540 1.04 38.50 2.55
CA ALA A 540 1.34 37.08 2.41
C ALA A 540 2.87 36.86 2.42
N ALA A 541 3.34 35.75 2.99
CA ALA A 541 4.76 35.42 3.04
C ALA A 541 5.30 35.01 1.66
N GLU A 542 4.43 34.49 0.80
CA GLU A 542 4.73 34.16 -0.59
C GLU A 542 3.55 34.53 -1.51
N PRO A 543 3.78 34.73 -2.81
CA PRO A 543 2.67 34.98 -3.73
C PRO A 543 1.84 33.70 -3.92
N VAL A 544 0.53 33.82 -3.76
CA VAL A 544 -0.40 32.69 -3.68
C VAL A 544 -1.69 32.97 -4.45
N SER A 545 -2.26 31.92 -5.03
CA SER A 545 -3.57 31.94 -5.71
C SER A 545 -4.15 30.53 -5.75
N LEU A 546 -5.45 30.41 -6.04
CA LEU A 546 -6.10 29.11 -6.23
C LEU A 546 -5.39 28.22 -7.28
N GLN A 547 -4.88 28.82 -8.36
CA GLN A 547 -4.12 28.10 -9.39
C GLN A 547 -2.77 27.57 -8.87
N ARG A 548 -2.07 28.34 -8.03
CA ARG A 548 -0.80 27.91 -7.44
C ARG A 548 -1.01 26.77 -6.44
N ILE A 549 -2.09 26.80 -5.66
CA ILE A 549 -2.48 25.71 -4.75
C ILE A 549 -2.76 24.44 -5.56
N GLN A 550 -3.53 24.55 -6.64
CA GLN A 550 -3.80 23.41 -7.52
C GLN A 550 -2.52 22.81 -8.11
N LYS A 551 -1.59 23.65 -8.55
CA LYS A 551 -0.29 23.19 -9.06
C LYS A 551 0.52 22.47 -7.97
N ALA A 552 0.56 23.01 -6.75
CA ALA A 552 1.27 22.38 -5.63
C ALA A 552 0.67 21.02 -5.25
N LEU A 553 -0.64 20.85 -5.35
CA LEU A 553 -1.33 19.58 -5.10
C LEU A 553 -1.11 18.53 -6.19
N ALA A 554 -0.85 18.95 -7.43
CA ALA A 554 -0.64 18.06 -8.56
C ALA A 554 0.75 17.37 -8.56
N GLY A 555 1.70 17.87 -7.76
CA GLY A 555 3.09 17.42 -7.76
C GLY A 555 3.92 18.19 -8.77
#